data_AF-A0A0F7CKR4-F1
#
_entry.id   AF-A0A0F7CKR4-F1
#
_cell.length_a   1.000
_cell.length_b   1.000
_cell.length_c   1.000
_cell.angle_alpha   90.00
_cell.angle_beta   90.00
_cell.angle_gamma   90.00
#
_symmetry.space_group_name_H-M   'P 1'
#
loop_
_entity.id
_entity.type
_entity.pdbx_description
1 polymer ?
#
loop_
_entity_poly.entity_id
_entity_poly.type
_entity_poly.pdbx_seq_one_letter_code
_entity_poly.pdbx_strand_id
1 'polypeptide(L)'
;MKEEKAYLDSNSLSEDLTSIFPRRCQGYLKVLLFFIQKYLEDPSQIFSAYTVEKEVLGISRARPILERLVRKGFLLVFDYNGISYYGLNTENHAVKKLLNFFKEL
;
A
#
# COMPACT_ATOMS: atom_id res chain seq x y z
N MET A 1 -9.34 3.50 36.25
CA MET A 1 -8.79 2.64 35.17
C MET A 1 -8.70 3.50 33.93
N LYS A 2 -7.49 3.85 33.51
CA LYS A 2 -7.27 4.61 32.27
C LYS A 2 -7.39 3.62 31.12
N GLU A 3 -8.35 3.82 30.24
CA GLU A 3 -8.40 3.15 28.95
C GLU A 3 -7.18 3.60 28.15
N GLU A 4 -6.13 2.78 28.15
CA GLU A 4 -5.06 2.88 27.15
C GLU A 4 -5.67 2.52 25.80
N LYS A 5 -6.27 3.52 25.13
CA LYS A 5 -6.39 3.47 23.68
C LYS A 5 -4.97 3.50 23.15
N ALA A 6 -4.42 2.31 22.90
CA ALA A 6 -3.28 2.15 22.02
C ALA A 6 -3.67 2.76 20.68
N TYR A 7 -3.28 4.02 20.48
CA TYR A 7 -3.13 4.54 19.13
C TYR A 7 -2.07 3.67 18.49
N LEU A 8 -2.50 2.61 17.80
CA LEU A 8 -1.69 1.91 16.83
C LEU A 8 -1.35 2.96 15.77
N ASP A 9 -0.23 3.63 15.96
CA ASP A 9 0.35 4.50 14.96
C ASP A 9 0.53 3.63 13.71
N SER A 10 -0.26 3.88 12.67
CA SER A 10 -0.29 3.04 11.47
C SER A 10 1.10 2.84 10.85
N ASN A 11 2.02 3.76 11.14
CA ASN A 11 3.43 3.68 10.80
C ASN A 11 4.18 2.59 11.59
N SER A 12 3.94 2.44 12.90
CA SER A 12 4.60 1.41 13.72
C SER A 12 4.17 0.00 13.30
N LEU A 13 2.88 -0.20 13.00
CA LEU A 13 2.38 -1.48 12.50
C LEU A 13 2.98 -1.84 11.12
N SER A 14 3.13 -0.85 10.24
CA SER A 14 3.75 -1.06 8.93
C SER A 14 5.22 -1.47 9.06
N GLU A 15 5.95 -0.87 10.00
CA GLU A 15 7.34 -1.23 10.30
C GLU A 15 7.46 -2.64 10.90
N ASP A 16 6.62 -2.96 11.89
CA ASP A 16 6.57 -4.28 12.53
C ASP A 16 6.26 -5.38 11.51
N LEU A 17 5.20 -5.20 10.70
CA LEU A 17 4.85 -6.14 9.64
C LEU A 17 5.98 -6.29 8.61
N THR A 18 6.63 -5.18 8.24
CA THR A 18 7.72 -5.22 7.27
C THR A 18 8.95 -5.96 7.81
N SER A 19 9.24 -5.83 9.11
CA SER A 19 10.41 -6.45 9.74
C SER A 19 10.40 -7.99 9.67
N ILE A 20 9.21 -8.60 9.64
CA ILE A 20 9.03 -10.06 9.62
C ILE A 20 9.29 -10.64 8.22
N PHE A 21 9.20 -9.85 7.16
CA PHE A 21 9.42 -10.31 5.79
C PHE A 21 10.89 -10.23 5.37
N PRO A 22 11.36 -11.17 4.51
CA PRO A 22 12.70 -11.10 3.95
C PRO A 22 12.97 -9.75 3.28
N ARG A 23 14.17 -9.19 3.47
CA ARG A 23 14.55 -7.85 2.97
C ARG A 23 14.19 -7.60 1.50
N ARG A 24 14.31 -8.62 0.65
CA ARG A 24 13.95 -8.56 -0.79
C ARG A 24 12.45 -8.33 -1.06
N CYS A 25 11.58 -8.67 -0.12
CA CYS A 25 10.13 -8.55 -0.21
C CYS A 25 9.60 -7.28 0.46
N GLN A 26 10.37 -6.68 1.36
CA GLN A 26 9.94 -5.54 2.18
C GLN A 26 9.46 -4.35 1.34
N GLY A 27 10.11 -4.07 0.21
CA GLY A 27 9.68 -2.98 -0.65
C GLY A 27 8.29 -3.19 -1.27
N TYR A 28 7.95 -4.44 -1.65
CA TYR A 28 6.62 -4.76 -2.16
C TYR A 28 5.56 -4.61 -1.07
N LEU A 29 5.87 -5.05 0.15
CA LEU A 29 4.94 -4.95 1.27
C LEU A 29 4.69 -3.50 1.66
N LYS A 30 5.75 -2.68 1.80
CA LYS A 30 5.63 -1.25 2.10
C LYS A 30 4.75 -0.52 1.09
N VAL A 31 4.98 -0.76 -0.21
CA VAL A 31 4.17 -0.13 -1.26
C VAL A 31 2.72 -0.62 -1.20
N LEU A 32 2.48 -1.92 -1.02
CA LEU A 32 1.11 -2.44 -0.90
C LEU A 32 0.37 -1.88 0.33
N LEU A 33 1.04 -1.82 1.49
CA LEU A 33 0.49 -1.24 2.72
C LEU A 33 0.16 0.25 2.53
N PHE A 34 1.01 1.00 1.85
CA PHE A 34 0.73 2.39 1.49
C PHE A 34 -0.58 2.52 0.70
N PHE A 35 -0.80 1.70 -0.35
CA PHE A 35 -2.06 1.74 -1.10
C PHE A 35 -3.28 1.33 -0.28
N ILE A 36 -3.13 0.34 0.62
CA ILE A 36 -4.21 -0.08 1.51
C ILE A 36 -4.58 1.06 2.47
N GLN A 37 -3.60 1.68 3.13
CA GLN A 37 -3.82 2.79 4.05
C GLN A 37 -4.49 3.96 3.35
N LYS A 38 -3.96 4.37 2.19
CA LYS A 38 -4.52 5.46 1.40
C LYS A 38 -5.93 5.18 0.91
N TYR A 39 -6.23 3.94 0.53
CA TYR A 39 -7.59 3.54 0.19
C TYR A 39 -8.56 3.62 1.39
N LEU A 40 -8.10 3.26 2.59
CA LEU A 40 -8.91 3.34 3.81
C LEU A 40 -9.18 4.80 4.23
N GLU A 41 -8.25 5.71 3.93
CA GLU A 41 -8.42 7.17 4.10
C GLU A 41 -9.40 7.74 3.05
N ASP A 42 -9.17 7.45 1.76
CA ASP A 42 -9.99 7.89 0.63
C ASP A 42 -9.90 6.88 -0.54
N PRO A 43 -10.99 6.15 -0.84
CA PRO A 43 -11.02 5.13 -1.91
C PRO A 43 -10.75 5.64 -3.32
N SER A 44 -10.85 6.95 -3.57
CA SER A 44 -10.67 7.54 -4.91
C SER A 44 -9.20 7.82 -5.25
N GLN A 45 -8.29 7.68 -4.28
CA GLN A 45 -6.90 8.05 -4.44
C GLN A 45 -6.15 7.15 -5.42
N ILE A 46 -5.43 7.80 -6.34
CA ILE A 46 -4.50 7.17 -7.27
C ILE A 46 -3.17 7.92 -7.24
N PHE A 47 -2.07 7.20 -7.39
CA PHE A 47 -0.73 7.73 -7.19
C PHE A 47 0.16 7.48 -8.39
N SER A 48 0.96 8.47 -8.77
CA SER A 48 2.04 8.26 -9.74
C SER A 48 3.21 7.53 -9.11
N ALA A 49 4.10 6.93 -9.92
CA ALA A 49 5.32 6.32 -9.41
C ALA A 49 6.19 7.32 -8.63
N TYR A 50 6.23 8.57 -9.08
CA TYR A 50 6.94 9.65 -8.39
C TYR A 50 6.39 9.92 -6.99
N THR A 51 5.06 9.97 -6.84
CA THR A 51 4.41 10.18 -5.55
C THR A 51 4.74 9.04 -4.58
N VAL A 52 4.69 7.79 -5.06
CA VAL A 52 5.03 6.62 -4.24
C VAL A 52 6.48 6.66 -3.76
N GLU A 53 7.44 7.09 -4.60
CA GLU A 53 8.85 7.24 -4.21
C GLU A 53 9.07 8.32 -3.15
N LYS A 54 8.19 9.34 -3.09
CA LYS A 54 8.26 10.41 -2.10
C LYS A 54 7.65 10.02 -0.76
N GLU A 55 6.52 9.32 -0.80
CA GLU A 55 5.75 8.97 0.40
C GLU A 55 6.28 7.69 1.08
N VAL A 56 6.77 6.71 0.30
CA VAL A 56 7.16 5.41 0.85
C VAL A 56 8.65 5.37 1.19
N LEU A 57 8.97 5.47 2.47
CA LEU A 57 10.35 5.49 2.98
C LEU A 57 11.15 4.24 2.58
N GLY A 58 12.33 4.49 1.99
CA GLY A 58 13.29 3.45 1.58
C GLY A 58 13.01 2.86 0.20
N ILE A 59 12.16 3.49 -0.61
CA ILE A 59 11.90 3.10 -2.01
C ILE A 59 12.49 4.16 -2.94
N SER A 60 13.50 3.79 -3.72
CA SER A 60 14.14 4.66 -4.71
C SER A 60 13.76 4.34 -6.16
N ARG A 61 13.06 3.22 -6.39
CA ARG A 61 12.56 2.78 -7.70
C ARG A 61 11.21 2.12 -7.52
N ALA A 62 10.13 2.90 -7.47
CA ALA A 62 8.79 2.37 -7.25
C ALA A 62 8.23 1.67 -8.51
N ARG A 63 8.57 2.15 -9.71
CA ARG A 63 7.96 1.64 -10.96
C ARG A 63 8.04 0.10 -11.11
N PRO A 64 9.18 -0.59 -10.91
CA PRO A 64 9.22 -2.06 -11.02
C PRO A 64 8.34 -2.77 -9.99
N ILE A 65 8.21 -2.21 -8.79
CA ILE A 65 7.35 -2.74 -7.72
C ILE A 65 5.88 -2.59 -8.13
N LEU A 66 5.50 -1.40 -8.58
CA LEU A 66 4.15 -1.08 -9.05
C LEU A 66 3.75 -1.98 -10.22
N GLU A 67 4.59 -2.09 -11.25
CA GLU A 67 4.34 -2.99 -12.39
C GLU A 67 4.15 -4.45 -11.96
N ARG A 68 4.93 -4.92 -10.98
CA ARG A 68 4.81 -6.28 -10.46
C ARG A 68 3.49 -6.46 -9.71
N LEU A 69 3.09 -5.49 -8.89
CA LEU A 69 1.82 -5.51 -8.17
C LEU A 69 0.62 -5.47 -9.13
N VAL A 70 0.70 -4.68 -10.21
CA VAL A 70 -0.27 -4.67 -11.31
C VAL A 70 -0.37 -6.05 -11.97
N ARG A 71 0.76 -6.66 -12.36
CA ARG A 71 0.78 -8.01 -12.96
C ARG A 71 0.21 -9.09 -12.03
N LYS A 72 0.25 -8.87 -10.72
CA LYS A 72 -0.33 -9.76 -9.72
C LYS A 72 -1.78 -9.41 -9.38
N GLY A 73 -2.33 -8.38 -10.01
CA GLY A 73 -3.70 -7.93 -9.85
C GLY A 73 -3.98 -7.19 -8.54
N PHE A 74 -2.96 -6.77 -7.79
CA PHE A 74 -3.16 -5.98 -6.56
C PHE A 74 -3.45 -4.51 -6.86
N LEU A 75 -2.91 -3.98 -7.96
CA LEU A 75 -3.11 -2.60 -8.41
C LEU A 75 -3.71 -2.58 -9.82
N LEU A 76 -4.46 -1.52 -10.10
CA LEU A 76 -4.87 -1.10 -11.44
C LEU A 76 -3.96 0.04 -11.91
N VAL A 77 -3.86 0.21 -13.23
CA VAL A 77 -3.14 1.31 -13.86
C VAL A 77 -4.13 2.19 -14.63
N PHE A 78 -3.97 3.50 -14.48
CA PHE A 78 -4.76 4.52 -15.15
C PHE A 78 -3.80 5.43 -15.91
N ASP A 79 -4.05 5.66 -17.20
CA ASP A 79 -3.24 6.58 -18.01
C ASP A 79 -3.93 7.94 -18.09
N TYR A 80 -3.22 8.98 -17.66
CA TYR A 80 -3.65 10.37 -17.81
C TYR A 80 -2.54 11.15 -18.51
N ASN A 81 -2.79 11.51 -19.77
CA ASN A 81 -1.87 12.28 -20.61
C ASN A 81 -0.46 11.67 -20.69
N GLY A 82 -0.35 10.34 -20.78
CA GLY A 82 0.93 9.62 -20.86
C GLY A 82 1.64 9.43 -19.53
N ILE A 83 1.00 9.79 -18.42
CA ILE A 83 1.49 9.53 -17.06
C ILE A 83 0.65 8.40 -16.46
N SER A 84 1.33 7.33 -16.04
CA SER A 84 0.69 6.21 -15.36
C SER A 84 0.47 6.50 -13.87
N TYR A 85 -0.79 6.39 -13.46
CA TYR A 85 -1.25 6.40 -12.07
C TYR A 85 -1.69 5.00 -11.67
N TYR A 86 -1.58 4.70 -10.38
CA TYR A 86 -1.85 3.38 -9.83
C TYR A 86 -2.90 3.53 -8.73
N GLY A 87 -3.83 2.59 -8.67
CA GLY A 87 -4.85 2.51 -7.63
C GLY A 87 -5.04 1.09 -7.15
N LEU A 88 -5.62 0.91 -5.97
CA LEU A 88 -5.85 -0.42 -5.38
C LEU A 88 -6.91 -1.18 -6.19
N ASN A 89 -6.64 -2.44 -6.56
CA ASN A 89 -7.59 -3.26 -7.29
C ASN A 89 -8.56 -3.95 -6.32
N THR A 90 -9.70 -3.31 -6.03
CA THR A 90 -10.70 -3.84 -5.11
C THR A 90 -11.50 -5.02 -5.67
N GLU A 91 -11.38 -5.34 -6.95
CA GLU A 91 -11.99 -6.55 -7.53
C GLU A 91 -11.20 -7.82 -7.17
N ASN A 92 -9.92 -7.67 -6.84
CA ASN A 92 -9.05 -8.76 -6.44
C ASN A 92 -9.45 -9.34 -5.06
N HIS A 93 -9.67 -10.65 -5.00
CA HIS A 93 -10.10 -11.34 -3.78
C HIS A 93 -9.10 -11.19 -2.61
N ALA A 94 -7.80 -11.20 -2.86
CA ALA A 94 -6.78 -11.01 -1.83
C ALA A 94 -6.81 -9.59 -1.27
N VAL A 95 -6.98 -8.59 -2.14
CA VAL A 95 -7.13 -7.18 -1.74
C VAL A 95 -8.38 -6.99 -0.87
N LYS A 96 -9.52 -7.57 -1.26
CA LYS A 96 -10.75 -7.52 -0.44
C LYS A 96 -10.54 -8.09 0.96
N LYS A 97 -9.85 -9.24 1.06
CA LYS A 97 -9.53 -9.85 2.36
C LYS A 97 -8.62 -8.98 3.21
N LEU A 98 -7.58 -8.38 2.62
CA LEU A 98 -6.70 -7.45 3.33
C LEU A 98 -7.47 -6.23 3.82
N LEU A 99 -8.29 -5.62 2.98
CA LEU A 99 -9.11 -4.47 3.37
C LEU A 99 -10.07 -4.79 4.51
N ASN A 100 -10.72 -5.96 4.48
CA ASN A 100 -11.60 -6.37 5.57
C ASN A 100 -10.82 -6.58 6.88
N PHE A 101 -9.66 -7.24 6.81
CA PHE A 101 -8.80 -7.44 7.97
C PHE A 101 -8.38 -6.12 8.62
N PHE A 102 -7.98 -5.12 7.84
CA PHE A 102 -7.61 -3.79 8.37
C PHE A 102 -8.79 -2.94 8.83
N LYS A 103 -10.03 -3.26 8.43
CA LYS A 103 -11.25 -2.58 8.93
C LYS A 103 -11.78 -3.17 10.24
N GLU A 104 -11.44 -4.43 10.51
CA GLU A 104 -11.84 -5.15 11.72
C GLU A 104 -10.88 -4.91 12.90
N LEU A 105 -9.70 -4.34 12.63
CA LEU A 105 -8.72 -3.86 13.62
C LEU A 105 -9.06 -2.43 14.07
#